data_AF-A0A8I6AVN3-F1
#
_entry.id   AF-A0A8I6AVN3-F1
#
_cell.length_a   1.000
_cell.length_b   1.000
_cell.length_c   1.000
_cell.angle_alpha   90.00
_cell.angle_beta   90.00
_cell.angle_gamma   90.00
#
_symmetry.space_group_name_H-M   'P 1'
#
loop_
_entity.id
_entity.type
_entity.pdbx_description
1 polymer ?
#
loop_
_entity_poly.entity_id
_entity_poly.type
_entity_poly.pdbx_seq_one_letter_code
_entity_poly.pdbx_strand_id
1 'polypeptide(L)'
;MTKTGSKGGNLRDKLDGNELDLSLSDLNEVPVKELVSTIPRALGAHLLLTPSDFCGLTHLVKLDLSKNKLQQLPADFGRLVNLQHLDLLNNRLVTLPVSFAQLKNLKWLDLKDNPLDPVLAKVAGDCLDEKQCKQCANKVLQHMKAVQADQERERQRRLEVEREAEKKREAKQQAKEAKERELRKREKAEEKERRRKEYDAQKASKREQEKKPKKETNQAPKSKSGSRPRKPPPRKHNRSWAVLKGLLLLLLLCVAGGLVVCRVTGLQQQPLCTSVNAIYDNAVQGLRHHEILQWVLQTDSQQ
;
A
#
# COMPACT_ATOMS: atom_id res chain seq x y z
N MET A 1 19.88 -41.38 -37.51
CA MET A 1 19.84 -41.04 -36.07
C MET A 1 20.96 -40.06 -35.77
N THR A 2 20.70 -38.76 -35.88
CA THR A 2 21.66 -37.71 -35.52
C THR A 2 21.15 -37.00 -34.28
N LYS A 3 21.76 -37.35 -33.15
CA LYS A 3 21.62 -36.74 -31.84
C LYS A 3 22.23 -35.34 -31.92
N THR A 4 21.43 -34.28 -32.02
CA THR A 4 21.90 -32.91 -31.78
C THR A 4 21.61 -32.58 -30.32
N GLY A 5 22.69 -32.61 -29.53
CA GLY A 5 22.65 -32.23 -28.13
C GLY A 5 22.24 -30.77 -27.99
N SER A 6 21.32 -30.54 -27.06
CA SER A 6 21.03 -29.24 -26.47
C SER A 6 22.33 -28.60 -25.99
N LYS A 7 22.80 -27.59 -26.73
CA LYS A 7 23.80 -26.62 -26.27
C LYS A 7 23.05 -25.32 -26.03
N GLY A 8 23.03 -24.86 -24.78
CA GLY A 8 22.61 -23.52 -24.43
C GLY A 8 23.47 -22.50 -25.16
N GLY A 9 23.03 -22.05 -26.32
CA GLY A 9 23.51 -20.84 -26.97
C GLY A 9 22.98 -19.63 -26.21
N ASN A 10 23.81 -18.60 -26.04
CA ASN A 10 23.37 -17.38 -25.38
C ASN A 10 22.23 -16.75 -26.18
N LEU A 11 21.26 -16.12 -25.52
CA LEU A 11 20.15 -15.41 -26.19
C LEU A 11 20.65 -14.38 -27.22
N ARG A 12 21.87 -13.87 -27.03
CA ARG A 12 22.56 -12.95 -27.95
C ARG A 12 22.83 -13.55 -29.32
N ASP A 13 23.09 -14.85 -29.40
CA ASP A 13 23.40 -15.53 -30.66
C ASP A 13 22.12 -15.76 -31.50
N LYS A 14 20.95 -15.61 -30.86
CA LYS A 14 19.61 -15.74 -31.46
C LYS A 14 18.96 -14.39 -31.79
N LEU A 15 19.61 -13.29 -31.41
CA LEU A 15 19.17 -11.92 -31.69
C LEU A 15 19.91 -11.41 -32.93
N ASP A 16 19.20 -11.25 -34.03
CA ASP A 16 19.70 -10.62 -35.26
C ASP A 16 19.06 -9.24 -35.43
N GLY A 17 19.78 -8.20 -35.01
CA GLY A 17 19.28 -6.83 -35.00
C GLY A 17 18.02 -6.66 -34.13
N ASN A 18 16.87 -6.49 -34.79
CA ASN A 18 15.55 -6.33 -34.14
C ASN A 18 14.68 -7.60 -34.23
N GLU A 19 15.24 -8.71 -34.68
CA GLU A 19 14.57 -9.99 -34.83
C GLU A 19 15.15 -11.00 -33.83
N LEU A 20 14.27 -11.71 -33.13
CA LEU A 20 14.67 -12.70 -32.14
C LEU A 20 13.97 -14.01 -32.45
N ASP A 21 14.76 -15.03 -32.80
CA ASP A 21 14.27 -16.38 -33.08
C ASP A 21 14.56 -17.31 -31.90
N LEU A 22 13.51 -17.68 -31.17
CA LEU A 22 13.53 -18.65 -30.09
C LEU A 22 12.66 -19.87 -30.42
N SER A 23 12.40 -20.13 -31.70
CA SER A 23 11.70 -21.32 -32.14
C SER A 23 12.45 -22.59 -31.70
N LEU A 24 11.72 -23.68 -31.50
CA LEU A 24 12.28 -25.02 -31.20
C LEU A 24 13.30 -25.05 -30.05
N SER A 25 13.14 -24.16 -29.07
CA SER A 25 14.10 -23.96 -27.97
C SER A 25 13.72 -24.73 -26.70
N ASP A 26 12.72 -25.63 -26.79
CA ASP A 26 12.18 -26.42 -25.68
C ASP A 26 11.74 -25.58 -24.46
N LEU A 27 11.31 -24.35 -24.70
CA LEU A 27 10.95 -23.39 -23.64
C LEU A 27 9.61 -23.74 -23.00
N ASN A 28 9.57 -23.88 -21.67
CA ASN A 28 8.32 -24.01 -20.90
C ASN A 28 7.73 -22.65 -20.49
N GLU A 29 8.60 -21.66 -20.35
CA GLU A 29 8.28 -20.28 -20.02
C GLU A 29 9.14 -19.35 -20.90
N VAL A 30 8.65 -18.14 -21.15
CA VAL A 30 9.46 -17.12 -21.82
C VAL A 30 10.66 -16.82 -20.91
N PRO A 31 11.91 -16.80 -21.43
CA PRO A 31 13.12 -16.70 -20.62
C PRO A 31 13.31 -15.28 -20.06
N VAL A 32 12.49 -14.91 -19.09
CA VAL A 32 12.54 -13.63 -18.37
C VAL A 32 13.81 -13.57 -17.49
N LYS A 33 14.27 -14.71 -16.96
CA LYS A 33 15.30 -14.76 -15.90
C LYS A 33 16.76 -15.00 -16.37
N GLU A 34 16.99 -15.47 -17.60
CA GLU A 34 18.26 -16.13 -18.01
C GLU A 34 19.31 -15.21 -18.67
N LEU A 35 19.07 -13.90 -18.82
CA LEU A 35 19.96 -12.98 -19.56
C LEU A 35 21.15 -12.39 -18.77
N VAL A 36 21.32 -12.75 -17.49
CA VAL A 36 22.25 -12.08 -16.57
C VAL A 36 23.70 -12.54 -16.69
N SER A 37 23.97 -13.74 -17.19
CA SER A 37 25.30 -14.36 -16.98
C SER A 37 26.40 -13.90 -17.95
N THR A 38 26.09 -13.13 -18.99
CA THR A 38 27.00 -13.00 -20.16
C THR A 38 27.46 -11.59 -20.52
N ILE A 39 27.35 -10.60 -19.62
CA ILE A 39 27.86 -9.23 -19.89
C ILE A 39 28.95 -8.83 -18.89
N PRO A 40 30.20 -8.58 -19.34
CA PRO A 40 31.26 -8.05 -18.50
C PRO A 40 30.88 -6.68 -17.90
N ARG A 41 31.13 -6.52 -16.60
CA ARG A 41 30.87 -5.34 -15.75
C ARG A 41 31.75 -4.12 -16.10
N ALA A 42 31.80 -3.71 -17.35
CA ALA A 42 32.50 -2.50 -17.74
C ALA A 42 31.59 -1.68 -18.64
N LEU A 43 30.68 -0.91 -18.05
CA LEU A 43 30.21 0.41 -18.50
C LEU A 43 29.28 0.95 -17.40
N GLY A 44 29.65 2.10 -16.86
CA GLY A 44 29.13 2.69 -15.62
C GLY A 44 27.66 3.10 -15.64
N ALA A 45 27.15 3.29 -14.43
CA ALA A 45 25.77 3.53 -14.02
C ALA A 45 25.00 4.61 -14.80
N HIS A 46 23.75 4.28 -15.18
CA HIS A 46 22.51 5.04 -14.86
C HIS A 46 21.26 4.52 -15.62
N LEU A 47 21.16 3.21 -15.83
CA LEU A 47 19.91 2.59 -16.23
C LEU A 47 19.55 1.56 -15.17
N LEU A 48 18.47 1.81 -14.45
CA LEU A 48 17.81 0.86 -13.56
C LEU A 48 17.07 -0.22 -14.39
N LEU A 49 17.72 -0.72 -15.45
CA LEU A 49 17.31 -1.91 -16.17
C LEU A 49 17.87 -3.08 -15.36
N THR A 50 17.04 -3.62 -14.49
CA THR A 50 17.29 -4.93 -13.90
C THR A 50 17.51 -5.91 -15.06
N PRO A 51 18.58 -6.71 -15.05
CA PRO A 51 18.89 -7.65 -16.11
C PRO A 51 17.90 -8.83 -16.04
N SER A 52 16.63 -8.63 -16.34
CA SER A 52 15.60 -9.65 -16.08
C SER A 52 14.29 -9.47 -16.84
N ASP A 53 14.20 -8.56 -17.81
CA ASP A 53 12.92 -8.31 -18.47
C ASP A 53 13.06 -8.62 -19.96
N PHE A 54 12.69 -9.83 -20.38
CA PHE A 54 12.42 -10.15 -21.79
C PHE A 54 11.51 -9.10 -22.43
N CYS A 55 10.55 -8.60 -21.67
CA CYS A 55 9.63 -7.52 -22.03
C CYS A 55 10.28 -6.13 -22.11
N GLY A 56 11.56 -6.00 -21.73
CA GLY A 56 12.39 -4.80 -21.89
C GLY A 56 13.04 -4.66 -23.26
N LEU A 57 12.95 -5.69 -24.13
CA LEU A 57 13.44 -5.67 -25.51
C LEU A 57 12.48 -4.89 -26.43
N THR A 58 12.19 -3.63 -26.06
CA THR A 58 11.18 -2.79 -26.73
C THR A 58 11.50 -2.46 -28.18
N HIS A 59 12.74 -2.69 -28.63
CA HIS A 59 13.20 -2.50 -30.01
C HIS A 59 12.84 -3.68 -30.93
N LEU A 60 12.40 -4.83 -30.41
CA LEU A 60 12.06 -5.99 -31.21
C LEU A 60 10.90 -5.70 -32.17
N VAL A 61 11.09 -6.12 -33.42
CA VAL A 61 10.10 -6.00 -34.51
C VAL A 61 9.56 -7.37 -34.89
N LYS A 62 10.38 -8.42 -34.86
CA LYS A 62 9.95 -9.80 -35.08
C LYS A 62 10.38 -10.69 -33.93
N LEU A 63 9.47 -11.55 -33.48
CA LEU A 63 9.71 -12.51 -32.41
C LEU A 63 9.10 -13.85 -32.80
N ASP A 64 9.94 -14.86 -32.94
CA ASP A 64 9.51 -16.24 -33.15
C ASP A 64 9.67 -17.03 -31.85
N LEU A 65 8.55 -17.53 -31.32
CA LEU A 65 8.47 -18.39 -30.15
C LEU A 65 7.77 -19.72 -30.50
N SER A 66 7.69 -20.07 -31.77
CA SER A 66 6.98 -21.23 -32.28
C SER A 66 7.61 -22.56 -31.82
N LYS A 67 6.80 -23.62 -31.77
CA LYS A 67 7.21 -24.99 -31.45
C LYS A 67 7.95 -25.09 -30.12
N ASN A 68 7.43 -24.40 -29.10
CA ASN A 68 7.87 -24.48 -27.72
C ASN A 68 6.79 -25.15 -26.86
N LYS A 69 6.93 -25.09 -25.54
CA LYS A 69 5.98 -25.64 -24.55
C LYS A 69 5.44 -24.54 -23.65
N LEU A 70 5.37 -23.30 -24.16
CA LEU A 70 4.95 -22.13 -23.42
C LEU A 70 3.51 -22.30 -22.95
N GLN A 71 3.29 -22.27 -21.63
CA GLN A 71 1.95 -22.38 -21.05
C GLN A 71 1.27 -21.02 -20.91
N GLN A 72 2.07 -19.98 -20.65
CA GLN A 72 1.61 -18.61 -20.48
C GLN A 72 2.67 -17.64 -21.00
N LEU A 73 2.23 -16.45 -21.39
CA LEU A 73 3.12 -15.32 -21.64
C LEU A 73 3.21 -14.44 -20.39
N PRO A 74 4.34 -13.74 -20.15
CA PRO A 74 4.49 -12.80 -19.04
C PRO A 74 3.37 -11.74 -19.00
N ALA A 75 2.98 -11.32 -17.79
CA ALA A 75 1.95 -10.30 -17.60
C ALA A 75 2.29 -8.93 -18.25
N ASP A 76 3.57 -8.66 -18.48
CA ASP A 76 4.09 -7.44 -19.09
C ASP A 76 4.48 -7.60 -20.57
N PHE A 77 4.06 -8.68 -21.24
CA PHE A 77 4.41 -8.94 -22.64
C PHE A 77 4.03 -7.79 -23.59
N GLY A 78 3.04 -6.98 -23.20
CA GLY A 78 2.62 -5.76 -23.89
C GLY A 78 3.68 -4.66 -24.01
N ARG A 79 4.77 -4.71 -23.24
CA ARG A 79 5.86 -3.73 -23.30
C ARG A 79 6.66 -3.79 -24.61
N LEU A 80 6.53 -4.86 -25.40
CA LEU A 80 7.15 -5.00 -26.73
C LEU A 80 6.41 -4.15 -27.78
N VAL A 81 6.34 -2.83 -27.54
CA VAL A 81 5.48 -1.89 -28.27
C VAL A 81 5.78 -1.79 -29.76
N ASN A 82 7.01 -2.11 -30.20
CA ASN A 82 7.43 -2.06 -31.60
C ASN A 82 7.25 -3.39 -32.34
N LEU A 83 6.77 -4.44 -31.65
CA LEU A 83 6.62 -5.77 -32.24
C LEU A 83 5.57 -5.73 -33.36
N GLN A 84 5.95 -6.21 -34.54
CA GLN A 84 5.10 -6.25 -35.74
C GLN A 84 4.76 -7.67 -36.16
N HIS A 85 5.63 -8.63 -35.87
CA HIS A 85 5.47 -10.04 -36.22
C HIS A 85 5.72 -10.90 -34.99
N LEU A 86 4.75 -11.75 -34.65
CA LEU A 86 4.83 -12.66 -33.52
C LEU A 86 4.34 -14.04 -33.92
N ASP A 87 5.23 -15.03 -33.84
CA ASP A 87 4.87 -16.44 -34.05
C ASP A 87 4.83 -17.18 -32.70
N LEU A 88 3.67 -17.76 -32.39
CA LEU A 88 3.42 -18.58 -31.20
C LEU A 88 2.85 -19.95 -31.58
N LEU A 89 2.94 -20.35 -32.85
CA LEU A 89 2.49 -21.64 -33.37
C LEU A 89 2.99 -22.80 -32.50
N ASN A 90 2.14 -23.78 -32.25
CA ASN A 90 2.49 -25.04 -31.56
C ASN A 90 3.13 -24.79 -30.19
N ASN A 91 2.34 -24.21 -29.29
CA ASN A 91 2.66 -24.00 -27.88
C ASN A 91 1.53 -24.58 -27.00
N ARG A 92 1.54 -24.27 -25.71
CA ARG A 92 0.51 -24.72 -24.74
C ARG A 92 -0.27 -23.56 -24.15
N LEU A 93 -0.41 -22.46 -24.90
CA LEU A 93 -1.10 -21.26 -24.44
C LEU A 93 -2.60 -21.53 -24.36
N VAL A 94 -3.17 -21.20 -23.20
CA VAL A 94 -4.63 -21.23 -22.98
C VAL A 94 -5.21 -19.82 -23.11
N THR A 95 -4.50 -18.83 -22.60
CA THR A 95 -4.92 -17.42 -22.63
C THR A 95 -3.75 -16.53 -23.00
N LEU A 96 -4.06 -15.28 -23.35
CA LEU A 96 -3.08 -14.22 -23.55
C LEU A 96 -3.19 -13.19 -22.41
N PRO A 97 -2.07 -12.58 -21.98
CA PRO A 97 -2.09 -11.58 -20.92
C PRO A 97 -2.83 -10.33 -21.39
N VAL A 98 -3.47 -9.62 -20.47
CA VAL A 98 -4.24 -8.40 -20.76
C VAL A 98 -3.37 -7.30 -21.38
N SER A 99 -2.07 -7.28 -21.02
CA SER A 99 -1.08 -6.39 -21.64
C SER A 99 -0.94 -6.58 -23.14
N PHE A 100 -1.35 -7.71 -23.71
CA PHE A 100 -1.26 -7.99 -25.15
C PHE A 100 -2.00 -6.92 -25.98
N ALA A 101 -3.03 -6.28 -25.41
CA ALA A 101 -3.72 -5.12 -25.98
C ALA A 101 -2.80 -3.90 -26.28
N GLN A 102 -1.63 -3.84 -25.64
CA GLN A 102 -0.65 -2.76 -25.77
C GLN A 102 0.29 -2.92 -26.98
N LEU A 103 0.28 -4.09 -27.65
CA LEU A 103 1.08 -4.36 -28.86
C LEU A 103 0.47 -3.64 -30.08
N LYS A 104 0.47 -2.31 -30.07
CA LYS A 104 -0.22 -1.45 -31.04
C LYS A 104 0.28 -1.61 -32.48
N ASN A 105 1.53 -2.04 -32.65
CA ASN A 105 2.17 -2.20 -33.95
C ASN A 105 2.12 -3.63 -34.49
N LEU A 106 1.51 -4.58 -33.76
CA LEU A 106 1.46 -5.98 -34.17
C LEU A 106 0.58 -6.12 -35.42
N LYS A 107 1.18 -6.62 -36.49
CA LYS A 107 0.55 -6.78 -37.81
C LYS A 107 0.32 -8.23 -38.17
N TRP A 108 1.12 -9.15 -37.65
CA TRP A 108 1.06 -10.57 -37.96
C TRP A 108 1.16 -11.39 -36.69
N LEU A 109 0.27 -12.38 -36.55
CA LEU A 109 0.18 -13.25 -35.39
C LEU A 109 -0.26 -14.64 -35.83
N ASP A 110 0.49 -15.65 -35.40
CA ASP A 110 0.06 -17.05 -35.45
C ASP A 110 -0.07 -17.61 -34.02
N LEU A 111 -1.22 -18.23 -33.74
CA LEU A 111 -1.55 -18.88 -32.47
C LEU A 111 -2.03 -20.32 -32.70
N LYS A 112 -1.91 -20.86 -33.92
CA LYS A 112 -2.38 -22.20 -34.25
C LYS A 112 -1.68 -23.25 -33.39
N ASP A 113 -2.32 -24.40 -33.23
CA ASP A 113 -1.83 -25.52 -32.43
C ASP A 113 -1.54 -25.12 -30.97
N ASN A 114 -2.37 -24.24 -30.41
CA ASN A 114 -2.44 -23.93 -28.98
C ASN A 114 -3.81 -24.33 -28.41
N PRO A 115 -3.89 -24.83 -27.17
CA PRO A 115 -5.15 -25.14 -26.49
C PRO A 115 -5.84 -23.87 -25.96
N LEU A 116 -6.06 -22.89 -26.84
CA LEU A 116 -6.64 -21.59 -26.48
C LEU A 116 -8.06 -21.76 -25.93
N ASP A 117 -8.45 -20.86 -25.01
CA ASP A 117 -9.83 -20.72 -24.58
C ASP A 117 -10.77 -20.58 -25.80
N PRO A 118 -11.96 -21.22 -25.80
CA PRO A 118 -12.85 -21.25 -26.95
C PRO A 118 -13.24 -19.87 -27.49
N VAL A 119 -13.35 -18.85 -26.63
CA VAL A 119 -13.66 -17.48 -27.06
C VAL A 119 -12.48 -16.91 -27.83
N LEU A 120 -11.27 -17.06 -27.31
CA LEU A 120 -10.06 -16.56 -27.95
C LEU A 120 -9.73 -17.33 -29.24
N ALA A 121 -9.91 -18.65 -29.25
CA ALA A 121 -9.73 -19.50 -30.43
C ALA A 121 -10.64 -19.05 -31.58
N LYS A 122 -11.91 -18.75 -31.28
CA LYS A 122 -12.88 -18.25 -32.28
C LYS A 122 -12.50 -16.87 -32.81
N VAL A 123 -11.95 -15.99 -31.95
CA VAL A 123 -11.51 -14.64 -32.35
C VAL A 123 -10.26 -14.70 -33.23
N ALA A 124 -9.29 -15.53 -32.85
CA ALA A 124 -8.05 -15.72 -33.59
C ALA A 124 -8.33 -16.28 -35.00
N GLY A 125 -9.15 -17.33 -35.07
CA GLY A 125 -9.43 -18.04 -36.32
C GLY A 125 -8.18 -18.75 -36.85
N ASP A 126 -8.23 -19.11 -38.13
CA ASP A 126 -7.11 -19.78 -38.80
C ASP A 126 -6.05 -18.77 -39.28
N CYS A 127 -4.83 -19.27 -39.44
CA CYS A 127 -3.68 -18.55 -40.00
C CYS A 127 -2.98 -19.48 -41.01
N LEU A 128 -3.64 -19.75 -42.15
CA LEU A 128 -3.09 -20.60 -43.22
C LEU A 128 -2.29 -19.80 -44.26
N ASP A 129 -2.56 -18.50 -44.36
CA ASP A 129 -1.88 -17.58 -45.27
C ASP A 129 -1.60 -16.23 -44.58
N GLU A 130 -0.72 -15.43 -45.17
CA GLU A 130 -0.29 -14.15 -44.60
C GLU A 130 -1.47 -13.19 -44.30
N LYS A 131 -2.52 -13.21 -45.12
CA LYS A 131 -3.69 -12.35 -44.95
C LYS A 131 -4.50 -12.78 -43.73
N GLN A 132 -4.70 -14.07 -43.55
CA GLN A 132 -5.39 -14.64 -42.39
C GLN A 132 -4.64 -14.34 -41.09
N CYS A 133 -3.32 -14.50 -41.06
CA CYS A 133 -2.50 -14.18 -39.88
C CYS A 133 -2.51 -12.68 -39.55
N LYS A 134 -2.55 -11.80 -40.55
CA LYS A 134 -2.76 -10.36 -40.35
C LYS A 134 -4.14 -10.05 -39.78
N GLN A 135 -5.17 -10.78 -40.21
CA GLN A 135 -6.51 -10.64 -39.65
C GLN A 135 -6.58 -11.17 -38.21
N CYS A 136 -5.93 -12.30 -37.92
CA CYS A 136 -5.80 -12.85 -36.57
C CYS A 136 -5.22 -11.81 -35.61
N ALA A 137 -4.08 -11.20 -35.94
CA ALA A 137 -3.46 -10.15 -35.14
C ALA A 137 -4.44 -9.00 -34.82
N ASN A 138 -5.13 -8.48 -35.84
CA ASN A 138 -6.08 -7.38 -35.67
C ASN A 138 -7.27 -7.77 -34.77
N LYS A 139 -7.88 -8.94 -35.01
CA LYS A 139 -9.04 -9.42 -34.24
C LYS A 139 -8.67 -9.69 -32.78
N VAL A 140 -7.56 -10.38 -32.55
CA VAL A 140 -7.07 -10.69 -31.20
C VAL A 140 -6.74 -9.40 -30.45
N LEU A 141 -6.04 -8.44 -31.07
CA LEU A 141 -5.77 -7.15 -30.44
C LEU A 141 -7.05 -6.38 -30.08
N GLN A 142 -8.05 -6.36 -30.97
CA GLN A 142 -9.33 -5.72 -30.69
C GLN A 142 -10.03 -6.39 -29.50
N HIS A 143 -10.05 -7.71 -29.46
CA HIS A 143 -10.64 -8.47 -28.35
C HIS A 143 -9.89 -8.21 -27.03
N MET A 144 -8.54 -8.25 -27.04
CA MET A 144 -7.75 -7.95 -25.85
C MET A 144 -7.95 -6.51 -25.34
N LYS A 145 -8.12 -5.53 -26.24
CA LYS A 145 -8.47 -4.16 -25.85
C LYS A 145 -9.83 -4.08 -25.16
N ALA A 146 -10.82 -4.84 -25.64
CA ALA A 146 -12.13 -4.92 -24.99
C ALA A 146 -12.00 -5.54 -23.59
N VAL A 147 -11.28 -6.66 -23.46
CA VAL A 147 -11.00 -7.33 -22.17
C VAL A 147 -10.28 -6.40 -21.20
N GLN A 148 -9.27 -5.67 -21.66
CA GLN A 148 -8.54 -4.69 -20.85
C GLN A 148 -9.47 -3.58 -20.34
N ALA A 149 -10.33 -3.05 -21.22
CA ALA A 149 -11.29 -2.02 -20.85
C ALA A 149 -12.35 -2.53 -19.87
N ASP A 150 -12.79 -3.78 -19.99
CA ASP A 150 -13.69 -4.44 -19.03
C ASP A 150 -13.04 -4.61 -17.66
N GLN A 151 -11.80 -5.09 -17.61
CA GLN A 151 -11.08 -5.22 -16.34
C GLN A 151 -10.85 -3.87 -15.66
N GLU A 152 -10.54 -2.83 -16.43
CA GLU A 152 -10.35 -1.49 -15.87
C GLU A 152 -11.68 -0.90 -15.37
N ARG A 153 -12.79 -1.11 -16.09
CA ARG A 153 -14.13 -0.74 -15.62
C ARG A 153 -14.49 -1.45 -14.32
N GLU A 154 -14.20 -2.75 -14.22
CA GLU A 154 -14.48 -3.52 -13.01
C GLU A 154 -13.62 -3.05 -11.83
N ARG A 155 -12.33 -2.80 -12.07
CA ARG A 155 -11.43 -2.21 -11.07
C ARG A 155 -11.96 -0.88 -10.56
N GLN A 156 -12.37 0.01 -11.47
CA GLN A 156 -12.90 1.32 -11.13
C GLN A 156 -14.19 1.22 -10.30
N ARG A 157 -15.10 0.30 -10.66
CA ARG A 157 -16.32 0.03 -9.87
C ARG A 157 -16.00 -0.48 -8.47
N ARG A 158 -15.02 -1.38 -8.32
CA ARG A 158 -14.59 -1.89 -7.01
C ARG A 158 -14.06 -0.76 -6.13
N LEU A 159 -13.23 0.12 -6.69
CA LEU A 159 -12.70 1.31 -5.99
C LEU A 159 -13.81 2.29 -5.59
N GLU A 160 -14.82 2.50 -6.44
CA GLU A 160 -15.96 3.36 -6.12
C GLU A 160 -16.79 2.79 -4.97
N VAL A 161 -17.10 1.50 -4.99
CA VAL A 161 -17.81 0.81 -3.90
C VAL A 161 -17.03 0.91 -2.58
N GLU A 162 -15.70 0.73 -2.63
CA GLU A 162 -14.84 0.87 -1.46
C GLU A 162 -14.86 2.30 -0.89
N ARG A 163 -14.71 3.32 -1.74
CA ARG A 163 -14.78 4.73 -1.35
C ARG A 163 -16.15 5.10 -0.76
N GLU A 164 -17.24 4.59 -1.32
CA GLU A 164 -18.57 4.80 -0.75
C GLU A 164 -18.75 4.12 0.61
N ALA A 165 -18.21 2.90 0.76
CA ALA A 165 -18.25 2.18 2.02
C ALA A 165 -17.44 2.91 3.10
N GLU A 166 -16.27 3.45 2.76
CA GLU A 166 -15.45 4.28 3.63
C GLU A 166 -16.18 5.55 4.06
N LYS A 167 -16.72 6.33 3.12
CA LYS A 167 -17.55 7.52 3.42
C LYS A 167 -18.73 7.19 4.33
N LYS A 168 -19.41 6.06 4.10
CA LYS A 168 -20.51 5.59 4.97
C LYS A 168 -20.02 5.22 6.37
N ARG A 169 -18.83 4.62 6.51
CA ARG A 169 -18.21 4.32 7.82
C ARG A 169 -17.84 5.60 8.56
N GLU A 170 -17.19 6.55 7.88
CA GLU A 170 -16.83 7.85 8.44
C GLU A 170 -18.07 8.63 8.88
N ALA A 171 -19.11 8.72 8.05
CA ALA A 171 -20.35 9.40 8.40
C ALA A 171 -21.05 8.75 9.61
N LYS A 172 -21.05 7.41 9.70
CA LYS A 172 -21.57 6.68 10.87
C LYS A 172 -20.77 7.00 12.13
N GLN A 173 -19.44 7.05 12.02
CA GLN A 173 -18.56 7.38 13.14
C GLN A 173 -18.79 8.83 13.61
N GLN A 174 -18.81 9.79 12.69
CA GLN A 174 -19.09 11.19 13.00
C GLN A 174 -20.48 11.38 13.62
N ALA A 175 -21.51 10.67 13.12
CA ALA A 175 -22.85 10.70 13.70
C ALA A 175 -22.88 10.13 15.13
N LYS A 176 -22.12 9.06 15.40
CA LYS A 176 -21.99 8.49 16.75
C LYS A 176 -21.31 9.48 17.69
N GLU A 177 -20.20 10.08 17.27
CA GLU A 177 -19.48 11.08 18.06
C GLU A 177 -20.33 12.34 18.32
N ALA A 178 -21.08 12.81 17.33
CA ALA A 178 -22.00 13.94 17.49
C ALA A 178 -23.11 13.63 18.52
N LYS A 179 -23.72 12.44 18.45
CA LYS A 179 -24.70 11.99 19.44
C LYS A 179 -24.13 11.93 20.85
N GLU A 180 -22.90 11.42 21.01
CA GLU A 180 -22.22 11.38 22.30
C GLU A 180 -21.90 12.79 22.84
N ARG A 181 -21.48 13.71 21.97
CA ARG A 181 -21.25 15.12 22.34
C ARG A 181 -22.54 15.79 22.82
N GLU A 182 -23.66 15.55 22.14
CA GLU A 182 -24.97 16.09 22.54
C GLU A 182 -25.45 15.48 23.86
N LEU A 183 -25.28 14.17 24.07
CA LEU A 183 -25.59 13.52 25.33
C LEU A 183 -24.79 14.14 26.50
N ARG A 184 -23.47 14.29 26.34
CA ARG A 184 -22.61 14.94 27.34
C ARG A 184 -23.01 16.38 27.64
N LYS A 185 -23.52 17.12 26.64
CA LYS A 185 -24.04 18.49 26.86
C LYS A 185 -25.32 18.48 27.68
N ARG A 186 -26.25 17.54 27.40
CA ARG A 186 -27.49 17.37 28.16
C ARG A 186 -27.22 16.99 29.61
N GLU A 187 -26.37 15.99 29.85
CA GLU A 187 -25.97 15.57 31.20
C GLU A 187 -25.39 16.74 32.01
N LYS A 188 -24.50 17.54 31.40
CA LYS A 188 -23.93 18.74 32.05
C LYS A 188 -24.98 19.82 32.32
N ALA A 189 -26.00 19.96 31.48
CA ALA A 189 -27.08 20.91 31.68
C ALA A 189 -28.01 20.46 32.83
N GLU A 190 -28.39 19.18 32.83
CA GLU A 190 -29.19 18.54 33.89
C GLU A 190 -28.46 18.59 35.24
N GLU A 191 -27.16 18.32 35.27
CA GLU A 191 -26.36 18.43 36.49
C GLU A 191 -26.33 19.88 37.03
N LYS A 192 -26.15 20.87 36.14
CA LYS A 192 -26.21 22.29 36.52
C LYS A 192 -27.57 22.67 37.08
N GLU A 193 -28.66 22.18 36.50
CA GLU A 193 -30.02 22.43 36.99
C GLU A 193 -30.24 21.79 38.37
N ARG A 194 -29.81 20.54 38.55
CA ARG A 194 -29.85 19.87 39.86
C ARG A 194 -29.12 20.66 40.94
N ARG A 195 -27.89 21.10 40.66
CA ARG A 195 -27.11 21.93 41.59
C ARG A 195 -27.81 23.26 41.94
N ARG A 196 -28.49 23.89 40.97
CA ARG A 196 -29.29 25.11 41.23
C ARG A 196 -30.46 24.82 42.17
N LYS A 197 -31.23 23.76 41.91
CA LYS A 197 -32.36 23.34 42.78
C LYS A 197 -31.90 23.04 44.22
N GLU A 198 -30.79 22.31 44.38
CA GLU A 198 -30.20 22.04 45.69
C GLU A 198 -29.76 23.31 46.41
N TYR A 199 -29.11 24.24 45.71
CA TYR A 199 -28.71 25.54 46.27
C TYR A 199 -29.93 26.36 46.72
N ASP A 200 -30.97 26.45 45.90
CA ASP A 200 -32.19 27.19 46.22
C ASP A 200 -32.93 26.57 47.42
N ALA A 201 -32.98 25.23 47.53
CA ALA A 201 -33.54 24.53 48.68
C ALA A 201 -32.74 24.75 49.98
N GLN A 202 -31.40 24.73 49.91
CA GLN A 202 -30.53 25.08 51.05
C GLN A 202 -30.74 26.53 51.50
N LYS A 203 -30.94 27.44 50.55
CA LYS A 203 -31.21 28.85 50.85
C LYS A 203 -32.60 29.04 51.50
N ALA A 204 -33.61 28.32 51.04
CA ALA A 204 -34.95 28.35 51.63
C ALA A 204 -34.96 27.81 53.07
N SER A 205 -34.33 26.66 53.32
CA SER A 205 -34.22 26.07 54.66
C SER A 205 -33.46 26.95 55.66
N LYS A 206 -32.38 27.63 55.23
CA LYS A 206 -31.72 28.65 56.08
C LYS A 206 -32.65 29.79 56.49
N ARG A 207 -33.46 30.31 55.55
CA ARG A 207 -34.45 31.37 55.83
C ARG A 207 -35.53 30.91 56.79
N GLU A 208 -35.93 29.64 56.75
CA GLU A 208 -36.88 29.07 57.72
C GLU A 208 -36.27 28.88 59.12
N GLN A 209 -35.00 28.48 59.20
CA GLN A 209 -34.28 28.39 60.48
C GLN A 209 -34.10 29.77 61.15
N GLU A 210 -33.85 30.81 60.37
CA GLU A 210 -33.78 32.20 60.86
C GLU A 210 -35.13 32.75 61.35
N LYS A 211 -36.26 32.17 60.91
CA LYS A 211 -37.61 32.56 61.33
C LYS A 211 -38.11 31.85 62.61
N LYS A 212 -37.40 30.85 63.15
CA LYS A 212 -37.77 30.22 64.43
C LYS A 212 -37.30 31.08 65.63
N PRO A 213 -38.14 31.32 66.66
CA PRO A 213 -37.76 32.17 67.78
C PRO A 213 -36.66 31.52 68.65
N LYS A 214 -35.63 32.29 68.98
CA LYS A 214 -34.50 31.86 69.83
C LYS A 214 -34.99 31.64 71.26
N LYS A 215 -34.88 30.42 71.79
CA LYS A 215 -34.78 30.19 73.24
C LYS A 215 -33.33 30.45 73.65
N GLU A 216 -33.15 31.38 74.59
CA GLU A 216 -31.87 31.82 75.11
C GLU A 216 -31.17 30.74 75.94
N THR A 217 -29.86 30.58 75.76
CA THR A 217 -28.98 30.15 76.85
C THR A 217 -27.61 30.78 76.65
N ASN A 218 -27.22 31.61 77.62
CA ASN A 218 -25.98 32.37 77.69
C ASN A 218 -24.81 31.49 78.17
N GLN A 219 -23.63 31.67 77.56
CA GLN A 219 -22.36 31.85 78.28
C GLN A 219 -21.21 32.19 77.30
N ALA A 220 -20.44 33.21 77.65
CA ALA A 220 -19.13 33.57 77.06
C ALA A 220 -18.07 33.47 78.18
N PRO A 221 -16.76 33.35 77.86
CA PRO A 221 -15.97 34.60 77.84
C PRO A 221 -14.71 34.67 76.91
N LYS A 222 -14.44 35.92 76.48
CA LYS A 222 -13.17 36.70 76.39
C LYS A 222 -11.92 36.28 75.56
N SER A 223 -11.56 37.23 74.67
CA SER A 223 -10.30 38.03 74.55
C SER A 223 -9.24 37.79 73.44
N LYS A 224 -9.02 38.89 72.69
CA LYS A 224 -7.83 39.49 72.01
C LYS A 224 -6.85 38.62 71.19
N SER A 225 -6.69 38.96 69.90
CA SER A 225 -5.51 39.67 69.33
C SER A 225 -5.52 39.61 67.79
N GLY A 226 -5.03 40.67 67.14
CA GLY A 226 -4.93 40.75 65.69
C GLY A 226 -3.68 40.06 65.14
N SER A 227 -3.81 39.35 64.02
CA SER A 227 -2.79 39.25 62.97
C SER A 227 -3.34 38.60 61.69
N ARG A 228 -3.21 39.35 60.58
CA ARG A 228 -2.99 38.98 59.16
C ARG A 228 -3.88 37.90 58.47
N PRO A 229 -4.37 38.15 57.23
CA PRO A 229 -5.11 37.14 56.46
C PRO A 229 -4.19 35.98 56.05
N ARG A 230 -4.63 34.75 56.33
CA ARG A 230 -3.99 33.51 55.87
C ARG A 230 -4.05 33.44 54.34
N LYS A 231 -2.88 33.36 53.68
CA LYS A 231 -2.78 32.91 52.28
C LYS A 231 -3.38 31.51 52.14
N PRO A 232 -4.09 31.20 51.03
CA PRO A 232 -4.48 29.82 50.75
C PRO A 232 -3.22 28.95 50.54
N PRO A 233 -3.26 27.65 50.87
CA PRO A 233 -2.12 26.77 50.68
C PRO A 233 -1.71 26.74 49.19
N PRO A 234 -0.41 26.60 48.88
CA PRO A 234 0.01 26.49 47.49
C PRO A 234 -0.65 25.25 46.88
N ARG A 235 -1.25 25.44 45.70
CA ARG A 235 -1.75 24.36 44.85
C ARG A 235 -0.66 23.28 44.72
N LYS A 236 -0.93 22.07 45.20
CA LYS A 236 -0.18 20.86 44.84
C LYS A 236 -0.45 20.55 43.36
N HIS A 237 0.17 21.27 42.44
CA HIS A 237 0.09 20.98 41.02
C HIS A 237 1.44 21.24 40.36
N ASN A 238 2.38 20.31 40.57
CA ASN A 238 3.49 20.09 39.61
C ASN A 238 4.31 18.83 39.88
N ARG A 239 4.14 18.14 41.01
CA ARG A 239 4.81 16.84 41.23
C ARG A 239 4.28 15.72 40.34
N SER A 240 2.96 15.70 40.07
CA SER A 240 2.36 14.66 39.22
C SER A 240 2.84 14.73 37.77
N TRP A 241 3.00 15.94 37.21
CA TRP A 241 3.46 16.11 35.83
C TRP A 241 4.97 15.86 35.67
N ALA A 242 5.78 16.18 36.68
CA ALA A 242 7.20 15.84 36.69
C ALA A 242 7.43 14.32 36.79
N VAL A 243 6.64 13.62 37.60
CA VAL A 243 6.67 12.15 37.70
C VAL A 243 6.17 11.52 36.39
N LEU A 244 5.11 12.06 35.78
CA LEU A 244 4.59 11.58 34.50
C LEU A 244 5.60 11.78 33.35
N LYS A 245 6.27 12.94 33.31
CA LYS A 245 7.37 13.19 32.36
C LYS A 245 8.58 12.30 32.60
N GLY A 246 8.93 12.04 33.87
CA GLY A 246 10.00 11.12 34.22
C GLY A 246 9.69 9.68 33.79
N LEU A 247 8.46 9.20 34.02
CA LEU A 247 8.00 7.90 33.56
C LEU A 247 7.96 7.81 32.03
N LEU A 248 7.53 8.86 31.34
CA LEU A 248 7.52 8.91 29.88
C LEU A 248 8.95 8.88 29.30
N LEU A 249 9.88 9.64 29.90
CA LEU A 249 11.28 9.65 29.47
C LEU A 249 11.95 8.29 29.71
N LEU A 250 11.67 7.65 30.84
CA LEU A 250 12.16 6.30 31.15
C LEU A 250 11.61 5.26 30.16
N LEU A 251 10.31 5.35 29.84
CA LEU A 251 9.67 4.47 28.85
C LEU A 251 10.30 4.65 27.47
N LEU A 252 10.55 5.90 27.04
CA LEU A 252 11.22 6.20 25.78
C LEU A 252 12.66 5.66 25.73
N LEU A 253 13.41 5.78 26.83
CA LEU A 253 14.76 5.22 26.95
C LEU A 253 14.75 3.69 26.91
N CYS A 254 13.76 3.03 27.53
CA CYS A 254 13.60 1.58 27.46
C CYS A 254 13.25 1.11 26.03
N VAL A 255 12.38 1.83 25.32
CA VAL A 255 12.01 1.52 23.92
C VAL A 255 13.21 1.73 22.99
N ALA A 256 13.94 2.84 23.15
CA ALA A 256 15.16 3.11 22.39
C ALA A 256 16.26 2.06 22.66
N GLY A 257 16.46 1.69 23.93
CA GLY A 257 17.39 0.63 24.33
C GLY A 257 17.01 -0.73 23.73
N GLY A 258 15.74 -1.10 23.75
CA GLY A 258 15.24 -2.33 23.13
C GLY A 258 15.45 -2.36 21.61
N LEU A 259 15.23 -1.24 20.92
CA LEU A 259 15.50 -1.09 19.49
C LEU A 259 16.98 -1.25 19.16
N VAL A 260 17.87 -0.64 19.95
CA VAL A 260 19.32 -0.75 19.77
C VAL A 260 19.80 -2.18 20.02
N VAL A 261 19.32 -2.84 21.08
CA VAL A 261 19.68 -4.24 21.38
C VAL A 261 19.20 -5.19 20.28
N CYS A 262 17.95 -5.06 19.82
CA CYS A 262 17.40 -5.90 18.75
C CYS A 262 18.02 -5.66 17.36
N ARG A 263 18.73 -4.53 17.13
CA ARG A 263 19.38 -4.20 15.84
C ARG A 263 20.89 -4.42 15.83
N VAL A 264 21.57 -4.15 16.95
CA VAL A 264 23.04 -4.18 17.05
C VAL A 264 23.56 -5.55 17.50
N THR A 265 22.74 -6.34 18.20
CA THR A 265 23.12 -7.71 18.58
C THR A 265 22.41 -8.73 17.70
N GLY A 266 23.06 -9.87 17.40
CA GLY A 266 22.57 -10.93 16.50
C GLY A 266 21.32 -11.69 16.96
N LEU A 267 20.46 -11.10 17.78
CA LEU A 267 19.20 -11.64 18.33
C LEU A 267 18.00 -11.47 17.38
N GLN A 268 18.26 -11.44 16.07
CA GLN A 268 17.27 -11.07 15.04
C GLN A 268 16.10 -12.07 14.90
N GLN A 269 16.24 -13.29 15.42
CA GLN A 269 15.24 -14.37 15.29
C GLN A 269 14.39 -14.62 16.56
N GLN A 270 14.51 -13.81 17.61
CA GLN A 270 13.64 -13.92 18.79
C GLN A 270 12.28 -13.23 18.53
N PRO A 271 11.14 -13.81 18.98
CA PRO A 271 9.79 -13.35 18.62
C PRO A 271 9.47 -11.92 19.09
N LEU A 272 10.14 -11.44 20.15
CA LEU A 272 9.99 -10.06 20.63
C LEU A 272 10.69 -9.05 19.71
N CYS A 273 11.86 -9.39 19.16
CA CYS A 273 12.62 -8.49 18.29
C CYS A 273 12.01 -8.42 16.88
N THR A 274 11.34 -9.47 16.40
CA THR A 274 10.64 -9.43 15.10
C THR A 274 9.48 -8.44 15.11
N SER A 275 8.68 -8.40 16.18
CA SER A 275 7.59 -7.44 16.31
C SER A 275 8.09 -6.00 16.45
N VAL A 276 9.17 -5.80 17.22
CA VAL A 276 9.80 -4.48 17.40
C VAL A 276 10.40 -3.97 16.09
N ASN A 277 11.08 -4.83 15.32
CA ASN A 277 11.63 -4.47 14.02
C ASN A 277 10.54 -4.15 12.99
N ALA A 278 9.44 -4.91 12.95
CA ALA A 278 8.31 -4.64 12.06
C ALA A 278 7.61 -3.30 12.35
N ILE A 279 7.43 -2.94 13.63
CA ILE A 279 6.86 -1.65 14.03
C ILE A 279 7.80 -0.50 13.63
N TYR A 280 9.11 -0.69 13.80
CA TYR A 280 10.11 0.30 13.39
C TYR A 280 10.13 0.51 11.87
N ASP A 281 10.15 -0.58 11.08
CA ASP A 281 10.18 -0.47 9.62
C ASP A 281 8.90 0.16 9.07
N ASN A 282 7.74 -0.12 9.66
CA ASN A 282 6.48 0.55 9.34
C ASN A 282 6.50 2.04 9.71
N ALA A 283 7.10 2.41 10.85
CA ALA A 283 7.25 3.81 11.25
C ALA A 283 8.21 4.58 10.32
N VAL A 284 9.32 3.94 9.89
CA VAL A 284 10.27 4.51 8.94
C VAL A 284 9.66 4.65 7.55
N GLN A 285 8.89 3.66 7.08
CA GLN A 285 8.13 3.77 5.83
C GLN A 285 7.08 4.88 5.90
N GLY A 286 6.38 5.02 7.02
CA GLY A 286 5.43 6.12 7.24
C GLY A 286 6.10 7.50 7.24
N LEU A 287 7.30 7.61 7.82
CA LEU A 287 8.08 8.86 7.80
C LEU A 287 8.66 9.18 6.41
N ARG A 288 9.01 8.16 5.60
CA ARG A 288 9.44 8.36 4.20
C ARG A 288 8.33 8.85 3.28
N HIS A 289 7.06 8.56 3.61
CA HIS A 289 5.91 9.04 2.84
C HIS A 289 5.50 10.48 3.14
N HIS A 290 6.02 11.09 4.21
CA HIS A 290 5.82 12.52 4.48
C HIS A 290 6.79 13.34 3.62
N GLU A 291 6.26 14.09 2.66
CA GLU A 291 6.96 14.98 1.70
C GLU A 291 7.92 16.02 2.32
N ILE A 292 7.91 16.16 3.66
CA ILE A 292 8.72 17.14 4.40
C ILE A 292 10.21 16.76 4.40
N LEU A 293 10.58 15.48 4.33
CA LEU A 293 11.99 15.05 4.36
C LEU A 293 12.69 15.13 2.99
N GLN A 294 11.96 15.10 1.87
CA GLN A 294 12.59 15.34 0.57
C GLN A 294 13.08 16.79 0.43
N TRP A 295 12.37 17.75 1.04
CA TRP A 295 12.77 19.15 1.01
C TRP A 295 14.04 19.43 1.83
N VAL A 296 14.18 18.81 3.01
CA VAL A 296 15.34 19.00 3.90
C VAL A 296 16.61 18.32 3.36
N LEU A 297 16.49 17.19 2.65
CA LEU A 297 17.64 16.53 2.05
C LEU A 297 18.15 17.20 0.76
N GLN A 298 17.33 18.05 0.13
CA GLN A 298 17.74 18.83 -1.05
C GLN A 298 18.48 20.12 -0.69
N THR A 299 18.21 20.72 0.47
CA THR A 299 18.88 21.95 0.91
C THR A 299 20.32 21.76 1.40
N ASP A 300 20.72 20.53 1.79
CA ASP A 300 22.10 20.23 2.24
C ASP A 300 23.07 19.89 1.09
N SER A 301 22.63 19.80 -0.17
CA SER A 301 23.52 19.54 -1.32
C SER A 301 23.97 20.80 -2.08
N GLN A 302 23.64 21.99 -1.56
CA GLN A 302 23.94 23.30 -2.17
C GLN A 302 24.78 24.22 -1.24
N GLN A 303 25.49 23.66 -0.26
CA GLN A 303 26.59 24.35 0.44
C GLN A 303 27.88 23.55 0.38
#